data_AF-A0A4S5EPG2-F1
#
_entry.id   AF-A0A4S5EPG2-F1
#
_cell.length_a   1.000
_cell.length_b   1.000
_cell.length_c   1.000
_cell.angle_alpha   90.00
_cell.angle_beta   90.00
_cell.angle_gamma   90.00
#
_symmetry.space_group_name_H-M   'P 1'
#
loop_
_entity.id
_entity.type
_entity.pdbx_description
1 polymer ?
#
loop_
_entity_poly.entity_id
_entity_poly.type
_entity_poly.pdbx_seq_one_letter_code
_entity_poly.pdbx_strand_id
1 'polypeptide(L)'
;MSVKRCADIGKTDDQPSDPGQATYAPPVSTSPRERVRDACPGVLRTHPAADGALARLRIPGGALDSAAARMVAGCARDVADGAAELTSRGNAQLRGLADGAVAVLATRVRSVGLLPSATHERVRNIVGSPLSGRAGAGVRDIAPLVDELDRGLCADPKLADLPGRMLFAVDDGSGDLAGLPADLALRAQPAGQILLLVAGGA
;
A
#
# COMPACT_ATOMS: atom_id res chain seq x y z
N MET A 1 26.45 4.36 30.23
CA MET A 1 26.66 2.89 30.13
C MET A 1 25.82 2.21 31.20
N SER A 2 24.75 1.52 30.82
CA SER A 2 24.27 0.34 31.54
C SER A 2 23.31 -0.42 30.63
N VAL A 3 23.75 -1.60 30.20
CA VAL A 3 23.05 -2.51 29.30
C VAL A 3 22.34 -3.53 30.18
N LYS A 4 21.02 -3.68 30.06
CA LYS A 4 20.29 -4.74 30.76
C LYS A 4 19.99 -5.87 29.78
N ARG A 5 20.77 -6.95 29.88
CA ARG A 5 20.48 -8.26 29.27
C ARG A 5 19.40 -8.96 30.09
N CYS A 6 18.41 -9.55 29.44
CA CYS A 6 17.53 -10.54 30.04
C CYS A 6 17.95 -11.93 29.55
N ALA A 7 18.17 -12.84 30.50
CA ALA A 7 18.26 -14.27 30.28
C ALA A 7 17.31 -14.99 31.25
N ASP A 8 16.59 -15.96 30.69
CA ASP A 8 16.10 -17.23 31.24
C ASP A 8 15.08 -17.27 32.40
N ILE A 9 13.87 -17.73 32.07
CA ILE A 9 12.98 -18.48 32.96
C ILE A 9 12.39 -19.69 32.20
N GLY A 10 12.79 -20.88 32.63
CA GLY A 10 11.89 -22.01 32.91
C GLY A 10 11.19 -22.74 31.75
N LYS A 11 11.75 -23.89 31.36
CA LYS A 11 11.06 -25.00 30.67
C LYS A 11 9.97 -25.60 31.58
N THR A 12 8.77 -25.81 31.05
CA THR A 12 7.87 -26.89 31.47
C THR A 12 7.38 -27.60 30.21
N ASP A 13 7.55 -28.92 30.20
CA ASP A 13 7.08 -29.81 29.14
C ASP A 13 5.56 -29.96 29.24
N ASP A 14 4.85 -29.64 28.16
CA ASP A 14 3.55 -30.23 27.87
C ASP A 14 3.41 -30.38 26.34
N GLN A 15 3.20 -31.61 25.89
CA GLN A 15 3.07 -32.00 24.48
C GLN A 15 1.62 -31.81 23.98
N PRO A 16 1.38 -31.72 22.66
CA PRO A 16 0.30 -30.93 22.09
C PRO A 16 -1.00 -31.72 21.91
N SER A 17 -2.14 -31.07 22.18
CA SER A 17 -3.46 -31.53 21.76
C SER A 17 -3.92 -30.77 20.49
N ASP A 18 -4.19 -31.53 19.44
CA ASP A 18 -4.66 -31.13 18.10
C ASP A 18 -5.96 -30.28 18.15
N PRO A 19 -6.02 -29.06 17.57
CA PRO A 19 -7.26 -28.32 17.49
C PRO A 19 -8.03 -28.72 16.23
N GLY A 20 -9.14 -29.43 16.47
CA GLY A 20 -10.18 -29.68 15.48
C GLY A 20 -10.66 -28.39 14.81
N GLN A 21 -10.96 -28.51 13.52
CA GLN A 21 -11.40 -27.50 12.57
C GLN A 21 -12.46 -26.53 13.16
N ALA A 22 -12.02 -25.35 13.58
CA ALA A 22 -12.91 -24.21 13.77
C ALA A 22 -13.04 -23.47 12.43
N THR A 23 -14.15 -23.70 11.72
CA THR A 23 -14.52 -22.90 10.55
C THR A 23 -14.74 -21.45 10.98
N TYR A 24 -13.76 -20.59 10.70
CA TYR A 24 -13.90 -19.15 10.86
C TYR A 24 -14.88 -18.61 9.81
N ALA A 25 -16.06 -18.20 10.26
CA ALA A 25 -16.95 -17.34 9.51
C ALA A 25 -16.67 -15.88 9.94
N PRO A 26 -16.26 -14.98 9.03
CA PRO A 26 -15.98 -13.60 9.40
C PRO A 26 -17.27 -12.89 9.86
N PRO A 27 -17.17 -11.92 10.79
CA PRO A 27 -18.34 -11.19 11.26
C PRO A 27 -19.00 -10.41 10.11
N VAL A 28 -20.30 -10.64 9.91
CA VAL A 28 -21.10 -9.90 8.93
C VAL A 28 -21.52 -8.57 9.54
N SER A 29 -21.10 -7.45 8.93
CA SER A 29 -21.45 -6.09 9.39
C SER A 29 -22.97 -5.86 9.39
N THR A 30 -23.50 -5.42 10.53
CA THR A 30 -24.94 -5.30 10.80
C THR A 30 -25.51 -3.90 10.61
N SER A 31 -24.72 -2.89 10.22
CA SER A 31 -25.23 -1.52 10.07
C SER A 31 -25.18 -0.99 8.61
N PRO A 32 -26.23 -0.30 8.13
CA PRO A 32 -26.22 0.34 6.80
C PRO A 32 -25.14 1.42 6.61
N ARG A 33 -24.63 2.02 7.71
CA ARG A 33 -23.60 3.06 7.66
C ARG A 33 -22.16 2.52 7.54
N GLU A 34 -21.90 1.28 7.94
CA GLU A 34 -20.61 0.61 7.72
C GLU A 34 -20.45 0.10 6.29
N ARG A 35 -21.53 -0.34 5.65
CA ARG A 35 -21.52 -0.80 4.25
C ARG A 35 -21.08 0.28 3.25
N VAL A 36 -21.05 1.55 3.66
CA VAL A 36 -20.63 2.71 2.85
C VAL A 36 -19.14 3.08 3.06
N ARG A 37 -18.44 2.52 4.05
CA ARG A 37 -17.17 3.10 4.55
C ARG A 37 -15.89 2.75 3.81
N ASP A 38 -15.93 1.92 2.78
CA ASP A 38 -14.72 1.56 2.05
C ASP A 38 -14.95 1.50 0.53
N ALA A 39 -15.33 2.65 -0.03
CA ALA A 39 -15.46 2.87 -1.46
C ALA A 39 -14.16 3.43 -2.08
N CYS A 40 -12.98 2.95 -1.67
CA CYS A 40 -11.75 3.30 -2.38
C CYS A 40 -11.63 2.42 -3.65
N PRO A 41 -11.47 3.00 -4.86
CA PRO A 41 -11.30 2.21 -6.07
C PRO A 41 -10.02 1.41 -5.98
N GLY A 42 -10.11 0.15 -6.38
CA GLY A 42 -8.98 -0.74 -6.60
C GLY A 42 -8.94 -1.22 -8.06
N VAL A 43 -7.93 -2.00 -8.41
CA VAL A 43 -7.87 -2.67 -9.71
C VAL A 43 -8.92 -3.78 -9.79
N LEU A 44 -9.19 -4.47 -8.67
CA LEU A 44 -10.14 -5.58 -8.62
C LEU A 44 -11.55 -5.14 -8.22
N ARG A 45 -11.67 -4.03 -7.49
CA ARG A 45 -12.94 -3.39 -7.16
C ARG A 45 -12.97 -1.96 -7.71
N THR A 46 -13.32 -1.84 -8.98
CA THR A 46 -13.48 -0.57 -9.65
C THR A 46 -14.73 0.17 -9.17
N HIS A 47 -14.71 1.51 -9.27
CA HIS A 47 -15.94 2.29 -9.09
C HIS A 47 -16.61 2.56 -10.42
N PRO A 48 -17.96 2.43 -10.50
CA PRO A 48 -18.69 2.89 -11.67
C PRO A 48 -18.60 4.42 -11.75
N ALA A 49 -18.21 4.94 -12.90
CA ALA A 49 -18.28 6.34 -13.25
C ALA A 49 -19.05 6.52 -14.57
N ALA A 50 -19.45 7.75 -14.89
CA ALA A 50 -20.30 8.05 -16.04
C ALA A 50 -19.63 7.73 -17.40
N ASP A 51 -18.31 7.69 -17.41
CA ASP A 51 -17.41 7.42 -18.53
C ASP A 51 -16.97 5.94 -18.60
N GLY A 52 -17.28 5.13 -17.59
CA GLY A 52 -16.84 3.74 -17.45
C GLY A 52 -16.25 3.47 -16.07
N ALA A 53 -15.69 2.29 -15.85
CA ALA A 53 -15.11 1.96 -14.54
C ALA A 53 -13.79 2.73 -14.29
N LEU A 54 -13.55 3.12 -13.03
CA LEU A 54 -12.28 3.70 -12.56
C LEU A 54 -11.45 2.64 -11.84
N ALA A 55 -10.22 2.43 -12.30
CA ALA A 55 -9.25 1.55 -11.66
C ALA A 55 -8.05 2.36 -11.14
N ARG A 56 -7.75 2.22 -9.85
CA ARG A 56 -6.58 2.84 -9.23
C ARG A 56 -5.46 1.82 -9.09
N LEU A 57 -4.27 2.18 -9.56
CA LEU A 57 -3.08 1.34 -9.46
C LEU A 57 -2.41 1.49 -8.09
N ARG A 58 -1.74 0.42 -7.65
CA ARG A 58 -0.87 0.43 -6.47
C ARG A 58 0.60 0.55 -6.92
N ILE A 59 1.23 1.65 -6.53
CA ILE A 59 2.62 2.01 -6.79
C ILE A 59 3.23 2.43 -5.45
N PRO A 60 3.73 1.47 -4.64
CA PRO A 60 4.35 1.78 -3.35
C PRO A 60 5.49 2.81 -3.50
N GLY A 61 5.45 3.87 -2.70
CA GLY A 61 6.45 4.95 -2.76
C GLY A 61 6.39 5.81 -4.04
N GLY A 62 5.47 5.53 -4.97
CA GLY A 62 5.42 6.17 -6.28
C GLY A 62 6.54 5.76 -7.25
N ALA A 63 7.27 4.69 -6.94
CA ALA A 63 8.33 4.18 -7.80
C ALA A 63 7.74 3.35 -8.96
N LEU A 64 7.89 3.85 -10.19
CA LEU A 64 7.42 3.17 -11.39
C LEU A 64 8.58 3.00 -12.38
N ASP A 65 8.94 1.75 -12.67
CA ASP A 65 9.97 1.46 -13.67
C ASP A 65 9.46 1.61 -15.11
N SER A 66 10.38 1.55 -16.08
CA SER A 66 10.05 1.73 -17.50
C SER A 66 9.16 0.63 -18.09
N ALA A 67 9.18 -0.59 -17.55
CA ALA A 67 8.38 -1.71 -18.02
C ALA A 67 6.93 -1.55 -17.53
N ALA A 68 6.76 -1.26 -16.23
CA ALA A 68 5.50 -0.96 -15.61
C ALA A 68 4.86 0.30 -16.24
N ALA A 69 5.61 1.37 -16.47
CA ALA A 69 5.11 2.58 -17.14
C ALA A 69 4.58 2.30 -18.55
N ARG A 70 5.33 1.52 -19.36
CA ARG A 70 4.89 1.11 -20.70
C ARG A 70 3.65 0.22 -20.65
N MET A 71 3.58 -0.70 -19.69
CA MET A 71 2.41 -1.55 -19.47
C MET A 71 1.17 -0.72 -19.14
N VAL A 72 1.28 0.25 -18.22
CA VAL A 72 0.18 1.17 -17.85
C VAL A 72 -0.27 1.97 -19.05
N ALA A 73 0.65 2.54 -19.83
CA ALA A 73 0.31 3.28 -21.04
C ALA A 73 -0.37 2.40 -22.10
N GLY A 74 0.02 1.13 -22.23
CA GLY A 74 -0.67 0.16 -23.08
C GLY A 74 -2.09 -0.13 -22.59
N CYS A 75 -2.28 -0.35 -21.28
CA CYS A 75 -3.61 -0.55 -20.70
C CYS A 75 -4.52 0.67 -20.89
N ALA A 76 -3.97 1.89 -20.73
CA ALA A 76 -4.72 3.11 -20.96
C ALA A 76 -5.32 3.16 -22.37
N ARG A 77 -4.54 2.79 -23.40
CA ARG A 77 -5.00 2.76 -24.80
C ARG A 77 -5.93 1.60 -25.13
N ASP A 78 -5.63 0.41 -24.60
CA ASP A 78 -6.31 -0.81 -25.05
C ASP A 78 -7.66 -1.02 -24.35
N VAL A 79 -7.78 -0.58 -23.10
CA VAL A 79 -8.92 -0.97 -22.24
C VAL A 79 -9.51 0.16 -21.40
N ALA A 80 -9.02 1.39 -21.58
CA ALA A 80 -9.45 2.60 -20.87
C ALA A 80 -9.66 3.75 -21.89
N ASP A 81 -9.79 5.00 -21.41
CA ASP A 81 -10.03 6.19 -22.24
C ASP A 81 -8.79 6.76 -22.97
N GLY A 82 -7.66 6.06 -22.93
CA GLY A 82 -6.39 6.48 -23.52
C GLY A 82 -5.48 7.28 -22.59
N ALA A 83 -5.93 7.65 -21.39
CA ALA A 83 -5.14 8.42 -20.42
C ALA A 83 -4.78 7.62 -19.16
N ALA A 84 -3.64 8.00 -18.56
CA ALA A 84 -3.27 7.58 -17.21
C ALA A 84 -3.05 8.83 -16.36
N GLU A 85 -3.79 8.94 -15.26
CA GLU A 85 -3.76 10.13 -14.40
C GLU A 85 -2.87 9.86 -13.18
N LEU A 86 -1.90 10.75 -12.92
CA LEU A 86 -1.15 10.75 -11.68
C LEU A 86 -1.97 11.34 -10.54
N THR A 87 -1.84 10.77 -9.36
CA THR A 87 -2.53 11.23 -8.14
C THR A 87 -1.57 12.03 -7.26
N SER A 88 -2.11 12.89 -6.40
CA SER A 88 -1.34 13.67 -5.42
C SER A 88 -0.57 12.84 -4.38
N ARG A 89 -0.71 11.50 -4.40
CA ARG A 89 -0.06 10.58 -3.48
C ARG A 89 0.88 9.60 -4.18
N GLY A 90 1.42 9.98 -5.34
CA GLY A 90 2.42 9.19 -6.08
C GLY A 90 1.87 7.95 -6.80
N ASN A 91 0.56 7.72 -6.77
CA ASN A 91 -0.10 6.63 -7.50
C ASN A 91 -0.60 7.08 -8.88
N ALA A 92 -1.10 6.13 -9.69
CA ALA A 92 -1.77 6.40 -10.96
C ALA A 92 -3.18 5.75 -11.03
N GLN A 93 -4.04 6.26 -11.91
CA GLN A 93 -5.37 5.70 -12.18
C GLN A 93 -5.73 5.71 -13.66
N LEU A 94 -6.61 4.79 -14.05
CA LEU A 94 -7.16 4.64 -15.39
C LEU A 94 -8.69 4.81 -15.33
N ARG A 95 -9.25 5.62 -16.24
CA ARG A 95 -10.67 5.94 -16.33
C ARG A 95 -11.29 5.38 -17.60
N GLY A 96 -12.61 5.30 -17.62
CA GLY A 96 -13.35 4.80 -18.76
C GLY A 96 -13.04 3.35 -19.11
N LEU A 97 -12.82 2.49 -18.11
CA LEU A 97 -12.60 1.08 -18.37
C LEU A 97 -13.83 0.49 -19.08
N ALA A 98 -13.58 -0.19 -20.20
CA ALA A 98 -14.60 -0.90 -20.95
C ALA A 98 -15.20 -2.07 -20.14
N ASP A 99 -16.42 -2.48 -20.48
CA ASP A 99 -17.06 -3.62 -19.83
C ASP A 99 -16.22 -4.89 -19.98
N GLY A 100 -15.98 -5.58 -18.87
CA GLY A 100 -15.13 -6.78 -18.83
C GLY A 100 -13.61 -6.52 -18.86
N ALA A 101 -13.16 -5.27 -18.99
CA ALA A 101 -11.73 -4.92 -19.04
C ALA A 101 -10.97 -5.19 -17.73
N VAL A 102 -11.68 -5.27 -16.60
CA VAL A 102 -11.09 -5.41 -15.26
C VAL A 102 -10.16 -6.62 -15.17
N ALA A 103 -10.56 -7.77 -15.71
CA ALA A 103 -9.76 -9.00 -15.66
C ALA A 103 -8.47 -8.89 -16.51
N VAL A 104 -8.56 -8.21 -17.65
CA VAL A 104 -7.41 -7.93 -18.54
C VAL A 104 -6.44 -6.99 -17.85
N LEU A 105 -6.94 -5.88 -17.29
CA LEU A 105 -6.13 -4.93 -16.53
C LEU A 105 -5.43 -5.63 -15.37
N ALA A 106 -6.19 -6.34 -14.52
CA ALA A 106 -5.67 -7.04 -13.35
C ALA A 106 -4.54 -8.03 -13.69
N THR A 107 -4.68 -8.76 -14.81
CA THR A 107 -3.65 -9.69 -15.27
C THR A 107 -2.40 -8.95 -15.73
N ARG A 108 -2.56 -7.88 -16.50
CA ARG A 108 -1.44 -7.06 -17.00
C ARG A 108 -0.68 -6.37 -15.87
N VAL A 109 -1.38 -5.72 -14.93
CA VAL A 109 -0.72 -4.99 -13.83
C VAL A 109 -0.05 -5.93 -12.83
N ARG A 110 -0.61 -7.14 -12.61
CA ARG A 110 0.03 -8.18 -11.79
C ARG A 110 1.35 -8.64 -12.39
N SER A 111 1.45 -8.74 -13.72
CA SER A 111 2.68 -9.16 -14.40
C SER A 111 3.86 -8.20 -14.22
N VAL A 112 3.59 -6.95 -13.85
CA VAL A 112 4.58 -5.90 -13.59
C VAL A 112 4.62 -5.48 -12.12
N GLY A 113 4.06 -6.30 -11.21
CA GLY A 113 4.15 -6.06 -9.77
C GLY A 113 3.26 -4.94 -9.21
N LEU A 114 2.43 -4.29 -10.04
CA LEU A 114 1.51 -3.23 -9.60
C LEU A 114 0.20 -3.75 -8.95
N LEU A 115 0.12 -5.07 -8.76
CA LEU A 115 -0.92 -5.77 -8.02
C LEU A 115 -0.29 -6.98 -7.29
N PRO A 116 0.52 -6.74 -6.23
CA PRO A 116 1.30 -7.79 -5.58
C PRO A 116 0.42 -8.77 -4.78
N SER A 117 -0.76 -8.33 -4.35
CA SER A 117 -1.71 -9.15 -3.62
C SER A 117 -3.15 -8.75 -3.97
N ALA A 118 -4.00 -9.74 -4.24
CA ALA A 118 -5.42 -9.51 -4.53
C ALA A 118 -6.20 -9.06 -3.29
N THR A 119 -5.82 -9.55 -2.11
CA THR A 119 -6.47 -9.18 -0.84
C THR A 119 -5.96 -7.83 -0.32
N HIS A 120 -4.71 -7.48 -0.63
CA HIS A 120 -4.09 -6.24 -0.18
C HIS A 120 -4.02 -5.16 -1.28
N GLU A 121 -4.73 -5.32 -2.39
CA GLU A 121 -4.75 -4.34 -3.49
C GLU A 121 -5.27 -2.97 -3.03
N ARG A 122 -6.13 -2.99 -2.02
CA ARG A 122 -6.70 -1.81 -1.35
C ARG A 122 -5.92 -1.38 -0.12
N VAL A 123 -4.86 -2.11 0.26
CA VAL A 123 -4.06 -1.83 1.46
C VAL A 123 -3.13 -0.65 1.21
N ARG A 124 -3.77 0.51 1.10
CA ARG A 124 -3.30 1.84 1.45
C ARG A 124 -2.09 2.37 0.75
N ASN A 125 -2.08 3.69 0.68
CA ASN A 125 -1.14 4.43 -0.14
C ASN A 125 0.14 4.60 0.67
N ILE A 126 1.26 4.11 0.15
CA ILE A 126 2.59 4.43 0.68
C ILE A 126 3.13 5.57 -0.19
N VAL A 127 3.27 6.76 0.38
CA VAL A 127 3.91 7.90 -0.28
C VAL A 127 5.37 7.92 0.13
N GLY A 128 6.27 8.02 -0.85
CA GLY A 128 7.72 8.19 -0.61
C GLY A 128 8.18 9.59 -1.00
N SER A 129 9.30 10.05 -0.44
CA SER A 129 10.00 11.24 -0.95
C SER A 129 10.31 11.05 -2.45
N PRO A 130 9.81 11.92 -3.35
CA PRO A 130 9.78 11.66 -4.79
C PRO A 130 11.18 11.62 -5.44
N LEU A 131 12.18 12.25 -4.81
CA LEU A 131 13.54 12.34 -5.31
C LEU A 131 14.56 11.55 -4.46
N SER A 132 14.08 10.68 -3.57
CA SER A 132 14.96 9.85 -2.74
C SER A 132 15.93 9.03 -3.59
N GLY A 133 17.18 8.97 -3.14
CA GLY A 133 18.28 8.31 -3.87
C GLY A 133 18.72 9.02 -5.17
N ARG A 134 18.11 10.16 -5.54
CA ARG A 134 18.41 10.88 -6.80
C ARG A 134 18.93 12.30 -6.59
N ALA A 135 18.21 13.13 -5.83
CA ALA A 135 18.47 14.59 -5.79
C ALA A 135 19.27 15.08 -4.56
N GLY A 136 19.85 14.18 -3.76
CA GLY A 136 20.83 14.51 -2.72
C GLY A 136 20.33 15.35 -1.53
N ALA A 137 19.04 15.73 -1.47
CA ALA A 137 18.46 16.47 -0.35
C ALA A 137 18.12 15.59 0.86
N GLY A 138 17.79 14.31 0.62
CA GLY A 138 17.54 13.32 1.66
C GLY A 138 18.82 12.72 2.24
N VAL A 139 18.71 12.16 3.45
CA VAL A 139 19.81 11.50 4.17
C VAL A 139 19.82 9.97 3.99
N ARG A 140 18.84 9.40 3.29
CA ARG A 140 18.69 7.95 3.08
C ARG A 140 17.93 7.64 1.78
N ASP A 141 18.35 6.60 1.05
CA ASP A 141 17.49 6.00 0.02
C ASP A 141 16.36 5.20 0.71
N ILE A 142 15.11 5.59 0.44
CA ILE A 142 13.92 4.99 1.05
C ILE A 142 13.31 3.84 0.25
N ALA A 143 13.78 3.56 -0.98
CA ALA A 143 13.22 2.47 -1.78
C ALA A 143 13.22 1.11 -1.04
N PRO A 144 14.32 0.68 -0.36
CA PRO A 144 14.30 -0.56 0.40
C PRO A 144 13.31 -0.57 1.57
N LEU A 145 13.10 0.60 2.21
CA LEU A 145 12.19 0.75 3.34
C LEU A 145 10.72 0.70 2.88
N VAL A 146 10.41 1.29 1.72
CA VAL A 146 9.10 1.18 1.08
C VAL A 146 8.79 -0.28 0.72
N ASP A 147 9.75 -0.99 0.11
CA ASP A 147 9.59 -2.39 -0.27
C ASP A 147 9.37 -3.30 0.96
N GLU A 148 10.11 -3.04 2.05
CA GLU A 148 9.94 -3.78 3.30
C GLU A 148 8.57 -3.51 3.96
N LEU A 149 8.14 -2.25 3.97
CA LEU A 149 6.81 -1.88 4.45
C LEU A 149 5.70 -2.56 3.63
N ASP A 150 5.76 -2.47 2.30
CA ASP A 150 4.75 -3.08 1.43
C ASP A 150 4.66 -4.60 1.62
N ARG A 151 5.82 -5.27 1.70
CA ARG A 151 5.90 -6.71 1.94
C ARG A 151 5.36 -7.09 3.32
N GLY A 152 5.71 -6.32 4.36
CA GLY A 152 5.21 -6.53 5.72
C GLY A 152 3.70 -6.36 5.82
N LEU A 153 3.15 -5.35 5.14
CA LEU A 153 1.70 -5.14 5.04
C LEU A 153 1.01 -6.31 4.34
N CYS A 154 1.58 -6.84 3.26
CA CYS A 154 1.00 -7.97 2.52
C CYS A 154 1.15 -9.32 3.24
N ALA A 155 2.12 -9.44 4.15
CA ALA A 155 2.42 -10.69 4.85
C ALA A 155 1.44 -10.99 6.00
N ASP A 156 0.78 -9.97 6.56
CA ASP A 156 -0.22 -10.14 7.61
C ASP A 156 -1.64 -9.97 7.05
N PRO A 157 -2.41 -11.08 6.91
CA PRO A 157 -3.78 -11.03 6.40
C PRO A 157 -4.72 -10.09 7.16
N LYS A 158 -4.46 -9.80 8.45
CA LYS A 158 -5.28 -8.88 9.23
C LYS A 158 -5.15 -7.43 8.77
N LEU A 159 -4.03 -7.08 8.13
CA LEU A 159 -3.80 -5.73 7.62
C LEU A 159 -4.57 -5.45 6.31
N ALA A 160 -5.13 -6.50 5.69
CA ALA A 160 -6.11 -6.35 4.61
C ALA A 160 -7.34 -5.53 5.05
N ASP A 161 -7.75 -5.67 6.32
CA ASP A 161 -8.95 -5.06 6.89
C ASP A 161 -8.77 -3.60 7.35
N LEU A 162 -7.57 -3.03 7.20
CA LEU A 162 -7.36 -1.62 7.49
C LEU A 162 -8.32 -0.72 6.65
N PRO A 163 -8.62 0.54 7.03
CA PRO A 163 -9.58 1.41 6.31
C PRO A 163 -9.00 2.05 5.04
N GLY A 164 -9.66 2.01 3.87
CA GLY A 164 -9.07 2.37 2.54
C GLY A 164 -8.35 3.71 2.45
N ARG A 165 -8.68 4.63 3.35
CA ARG A 165 -8.11 5.97 3.46
C ARG A 165 -6.76 6.06 4.17
N MET A 166 -6.34 5.00 4.89
CA MET A 166 -5.12 5.13 5.69
C MET A 166 -3.88 5.35 4.81
N LEU A 167 -2.95 6.13 5.32
CA LEU A 167 -1.88 6.72 4.55
C LEU A 167 -0.57 6.52 5.29
N PHE A 168 0.39 5.90 4.60
CA PHE A 168 1.75 5.76 5.06
C PHE A 168 2.62 6.76 4.31
N ALA A 169 3.52 7.42 5.04
CA ALA A 169 4.53 8.30 4.46
C ALA A 169 5.93 7.77 4.81
N VAL A 170 6.84 7.78 3.84
CA VAL A 170 8.24 7.42 4.02
C VAL A 170 9.09 8.56 3.47
N ASP A 171 9.54 9.41 4.37
CA ASP A 171 10.33 10.60 4.07
C ASP A 171 11.82 10.28 4.22
N ASP A 172 12.62 10.63 3.22
CA ASP A 172 14.06 10.41 3.18
C ASP A 172 14.87 11.41 4.02
N GLY A 173 14.20 12.27 4.79
CA GLY A 173 14.77 13.31 5.62
C GLY A 173 14.69 14.70 4.98
N SER A 174 14.36 14.79 3.68
CA SER A 174 14.18 16.06 2.97
C SER A 174 13.05 16.91 3.55
N GLY A 175 12.06 16.27 4.19
CA GLY A 175 10.86 16.93 4.68
C GLY A 175 9.80 17.19 3.59
N ASP A 176 9.96 16.63 2.39
CA ASP A 176 8.99 16.76 1.29
C ASP A 176 7.57 16.31 1.69
N LEU A 177 7.47 15.38 2.65
CA LEU A 177 6.21 14.83 3.11
C LEU A 177 5.69 15.45 4.41
N ALA A 178 6.36 16.47 4.97
CA ALA A 178 6.01 17.04 6.27
C ALA A 178 4.57 17.61 6.35
N GLY A 179 4.04 18.09 5.22
CA GLY A 179 2.66 18.61 5.13
C GLY A 179 1.60 17.54 4.83
N LEU A 180 1.99 16.27 4.64
CA LEU A 180 1.08 15.20 4.30
C LEU A 180 0.42 14.65 5.58
N PRO A 181 -0.93 14.62 5.68
CA PRO A 181 -1.63 14.10 6.86
C PRO A 181 -1.64 12.57 6.84
N ALA A 182 -0.47 11.95 6.99
CA ALA A 182 -0.31 10.50 7.04
C ALA A 182 -0.70 9.95 8.42
N ASP A 183 -1.38 8.80 8.44
CA ASP A 183 -1.70 8.11 9.69
C ASP A 183 -0.42 7.57 10.35
N LEU A 184 0.56 7.15 9.55
CA LEU A 184 1.88 6.72 9.98
C LEU A 184 2.94 7.30 9.05
N ALA A 185 3.95 7.96 9.60
CA ALA A 185 5.07 8.48 8.84
C ALA A 185 6.41 7.98 9.41
N LEU A 186 7.28 7.53 8.53
CA LEU A 186 8.67 7.23 8.83
C LEU A 186 9.51 8.36 8.22
N ARG A 187 10.25 9.10 9.04
CA ARG A 187 11.17 10.13 8.56
C ARG A 187 12.60 9.75 8.88
N ALA A 188 13.44 9.64 7.85
CA ALA A 188 14.85 9.40 8.05
C ALA A 188 15.53 10.58 8.74
N GLN A 189 16.45 10.24 9.64
CA GLN A 189 17.26 11.18 10.40
C GLN A 189 18.75 10.91 10.15
N PRO A 190 19.61 11.90 10.40
CA PRO A 190 21.06 11.68 10.42
C PRO A 190 21.45 10.51 11.32
N ALA A 191 22.64 9.95 11.07
CA ALA A 191 23.17 8.78 11.80
C ALA A 191 22.28 7.51 11.71
N GLY A 192 21.44 7.41 10.68
CA GLY A 192 20.67 6.20 10.35
C GLY A 192 19.41 5.98 11.19
N GLN A 193 19.06 6.93 12.06
CA GLN A 193 17.84 6.90 12.87
C GLN A 193 16.59 7.09 12.00
N ILE A 194 15.45 6.61 12.48
CA ILE A 194 14.13 6.83 11.87
C ILE A 194 13.21 7.38 12.95
N LEU A 195 12.56 8.50 12.66
CA LEU A 195 11.47 9.03 13.46
C LEU A 195 10.15 8.41 12.98
N LEU A 196 9.41 7.77 13.88
CA LEU A 196 8.04 7.32 13.63
C LEU A 196 7.07 8.38 14.16
N LEU A 197 6.22 8.89 13.28
CA LEU A 197 5.14 9.80 13.61
C LEU A 197 3.81 9.08 13.42
N VAL A 198 2.87 9.29 14.35
CA VAL A 198 1.56 8.62 14.37
C VAL A 198 0.45 9.66 14.40
N ALA A 199 -0.63 9.40 13.66
CA ALA A 199 -1.82 10.24 13.56
C ALA A 199 -1.56 11.68 13.07
N GLY A 200 -0.62 11.86 12.13
CA GLY A 200 -0.29 13.16 11.55
C GLY A 200 0.38 14.14 12.51
N GLY A 201 0.84 13.69 13.68
CA GLY A 201 1.58 14.53 14.62
C GLY A 201 2.94 14.89 14.03
N ALA A 202 3.13 16.17 13.70
CA ALA A 202 4.43 16.79 13.45
C ALA A 202 4.94 17.44 14.75
#